data_AF-A0A8J4DJQ4-F1
#
_entry.id   AF-A0A8J4DJQ4-F1
#
_cell.length_a   1.000
_cell.length_b   1.000
_cell.length_c   1.000
_cell.angle_alpha   90.00
_cell.angle_beta   90.00
_cell.angle_gamma   90.00
#
_symmetry.space_group_name_H-M   'P 1'
#
loop_
_entity.id
_entity.type
_entity.pdbx_description
1 polymer ?
#
loop_
_entity_poly.entity_id
_entity_poly.type
_entity_poly.pdbx_seq_one_letter_code
_entity_poly.pdbx_strand_id
1 'polypeptide(L)'
;MFRLIQLYASDDHALVDVDTDGYASELAAWAEFYATPISFFGVGRFDAEGRLVDITVDPVCTAAGKSGLCRGATAVVDTDEYHPLCGDCGAWHDAISLRELAKRLGVPVHPARRAAPAHPQNGGDPTRSLSHRIARELATNVADAAWRRHVCRELTMIPRAVNGLFIGVGALSNRQVLDLFPALQQLAGELPAGIHADLRRAAGKPRSPAGLAALRLGLGASCH
;
A
#
# COMPACT_ATOMS: atom_id res chain seq x y z
N MET A 1 -10.22 22.95 -19.08
CA MET A 1 -9.15 21.98 -19.43
C MET A 1 -8.64 21.33 -18.15
N PHE A 2 -8.10 20.12 -18.19
CA PHE A 2 -7.50 19.46 -17.03
C PHE A 2 -6.03 19.15 -17.27
N ARG A 3 -5.20 19.20 -16.23
CA ARG A 3 -3.77 18.85 -16.29
C ARG A 3 -3.34 18.16 -15.01
N LEU A 4 -2.26 17.39 -15.06
CA LEU A 4 -1.68 16.79 -13.86
C LEU A 4 -0.89 17.85 -13.10
N ILE A 5 -0.93 17.77 -11.77
CA ILE A 5 -0.33 18.75 -10.86
C ILE A 5 0.70 18.02 -10.00
N GLN A 6 1.90 18.59 -9.91
CA GLN A 6 2.91 18.21 -8.93
C GLN A 6 3.00 19.32 -7.90
N LEU A 7 3.19 18.95 -6.64
CA LEU A 7 3.35 19.92 -5.57
C LEU A 7 4.68 19.69 -4.87
N TYR A 8 5.44 20.77 -4.75
CA TYR A 8 6.74 20.78 -4.10
C TYR A 8 6.72 21.73 -2.92
N ALA A 9 7.44 21.36 -1.87
CA ALA A 9 7.71 22.25 -0.76
C ALA A 9 9.07 22.94 -0.96
N SER A 10 9.10 24.26 -0.78
CA SER A 10 10.31 25.06 -0.79
C SER A 10 10.21 26.05 0.36
N ASP A 11 10.98 25.82 1.42
CA ASP A 11 10.84 26.53 2.70
C ASP A 11 9.39 26.50 3.22
N ASP A 12 8.79 27.65 3.53
CA ASP A 12 7.39 27.78 3.98
C ASP A 12 6.37 27.84 2.82
N HIS A 13 6.82 27.69 1.57
CA HIS A 13 5.98 27.85 0.38
C HIS A 13 5.63 26.52 -0.29
N ALA A 14 4.36 26.38 -0.66
CA ALA A 14 3.88 25.32 -1.54
C ALA A 14 3.95 25.81 -2.99
N LEU A 15 4.66 25.07 -3.85
CA LEU A 15 4.81 25.37 -5.27
C LEU A 15 4.03 24.37 -6.12
N VAL A 16 3.47 24.86 -7.23
CA VAL A 16 2.71 24.06 -8.20
C VAL A 16 3.53 23.93 -9.46
N ASP A 17 3.82 22.70 -9.87
CA ASP A 17 4.25 22.39 -11.23
C ASP A 17 3.11 21.71 -11.98
N VAL A 18 3.03 21.96 -13.27
CA VAL A 18 1.90 21.55 -14.12
C VAL A 18 2.45 20.76 -15.29
N ASP A 19 1.92 19.55 -15.46
CA ASP A 19 2.25 18.74 -16.61
C ASP A 19 1.95 19.46 -17.93
N THR A 20 2.80 19.24 -18.92
CA THR A 20 2.67 19.89 -20.22
C THR A 20 1.43 19.41 -20.99
N ASP A 21 0.96 18.19 -20.72
CA ASP A 21 -0.16 17.61 -21.44
C ASP A 21 -1.51 18.08 -20.87
N GLY A 22 -2.40 18.45 -21.77
CA GLY A 22 -3.75 18.89 -21.47
C GLY A 22 -4.77 17.81 -21.79
N TYR A 23 -5.67 17.53 -20.85
CA TYR A 23 -6.76 16.58 -21.01
C TYR A 23 -8.10 17.29 -21.20
N ALA A 24 -8.90 16.74 -22.12
CA ALA A 24 -10.23 17.25 -22.44
C ALA A 24 -11.26 17.01 -21.32
N SER A 25 -11.03 16.05 -20.43
CA SER A 25 -11.93 15.71 -19.33
C SER A 25 -11.17 15.31 -18.08
N GLU A 26 -11.80 15.51 -16.91
CA GLU A 26 -11.26 15.08 -15.61
C GLU A 26 -11.02 13.57 -15.60
N LEU A 27 -11.92 12.78 -16.21
CA LEU A 27 -11.78 11.33 -16.30
C LEU A 27 -10.54 10.91 -17.07
N ALA A 28 -10.22 11.59 -18.17
CA ALA A 28 -9.03 11.31 -18.96
C ALA A 28 -7.74 11.71 -18.22
N ALA A 29 -7.75 12.86 -17.52
CA ALA A 29 -6.64 13.27 -16.67
C ALA A 29 -6.39 12.26 -15.54
N TRP A 30 -7.46 11.81 -14.87
CA TRP A 30 -7.34 10.76 -13.87
C TRP A 30 -6.79 9.46 -14.47
N ALA A 31 -7.25 9.04 -15.65
CA ALA A 31 -6.73 7.84 -16.30
C ALA A 31 -5.21 7.92 -16.53
N GLU A 32 -4.69 9.10 -16.93
CA GLU A 32 -3.25 9.32 -17.13
C GLU A 32 -2.48 9.49 -15.81
N PHE A 33 -3.03 10.21 -14.83
CA PHE A 33 -2.51 10.26 -13.45
C PHE A 33 -2.28 8.84 -12.90
N TYR A 34 -3.16 7.92 -13.27
CA TYR A 34 -3.16 6.50 -12.95
C TYR A 34 -2.40 5.63 -13.96
N ALA A 35 -1.69 6.19 -14.94
CA ALA A 35 -0.83 5.44 -15.85
C ALA A 35 0.66 5.75 -15.59
N THR A 36 0.96 6.90 -15.00
CA THR A 36 2.33 7.41 -14.73
C THR A 36 2.59 7.59 -13.22
N PRO A 37 3.01 6.53 -12.50
CA PRO A 37 2.74 6.39 -11.06
C PRO A 37 3.73 7.06 -10.09
N ILE A 38 4.54 8.06 -10.49
CA ILE A 38 5.62 8.56 -9.61
C ILE A 38 5.69 10.09 -9.48
N SER A 39 4.96 10.89 -10.25
CA SER A 39 5.31 12.32 -10.32
C SER A 39 4.22 13.30 -9.87
N PHE A 40 2.96 12.88 -9.67
CA PHE A 40 1.84 13.82 -9.56
C PHE A 40 1.07 13.72 -8.24
N PHE A 41 0.67 14.89 -7.74
CA PHE A 41 -0.14 15.09 -6.53
C PHE A 41 -1.66 15.04 -6.80
N GLY A 42 -2.10 15.53 -7.96
CA GLY A 42 -3.51 15.51 -8.33
C GLY A 42 -3.80 16.04 -9.73
N VAL A 43 -5.06 16.37 -9.98
CA VAL A 43 -5.54 16.93 -11.26
C VAL A 43 -6.00 18.36 -11.03
N GLY A 44 -5.44 19.30 -11.79
CA GLY A 44 -5.83 20.71 -11.79
C GLY A 44 -6.83 21.02 -12.89
N ARG A 45 -7.87 21.79 -12.57
CA ARG A 45 -8.82 22.33 -13.56
C ARG A 45 -8.42 23.76 -13.93
N PHE A 46 -8.35 24.03 -15.22
CA PHE A 46 -8.01 25.34 -15.78
C PHE A 46 -9.21 25.98 -16.50
N ASP A 47 -9.36 27.29 -16.34
CA ASP A 47 -10.35 28.11 -17.06
C ASP A 47 -9.95 28.33 -18.53
N ALA A 48 -10.75 29.10 -19.28
CA ALA A 48 -10.50 29.37 -20.69
C ALA A 48 -9.26 30.25 -20.91
N GLU A 49 -8.91 31.04 -19.90
CA GLU A 49 -7.75 31.94 -19.87
C GLU A 49 -6.45 31.23 -19.43
N GLY A 50 -6.53 29.94 -19.08
CA GLY A 50 -5.37 29.14 -18.69
C GLY A 50 -4.95 29.31 -17.23
N ARG A 51 -5.83 29.84 -16.37
CA ARG A 51 -5.58 29.95 -14.92
C ARG A 51 -6.06 28.71 -14.20
N LEU A 52 -5.30 28.27 -13.20
CA LEU A 52 -5.66 27.15 -12.32
C LEU A 52 -6.80 27.58 -11.39
N VAL A 53 -7.91 26.84 -11.42
CA VAL A 53 -9.16 27.19 -10.71
C VAL A 53 -9.40 26.30 -9.50
N ASP A 54 -9.05 25.02 -9.58
CA ASP A 54 -9.08 24.09 -8.46
C ASP A 54 -8.12 22.92 -8.68
N ILE A 55 -7.75 22.26 -7.59
CA ILE A 55 -6.97 21.02 -7.58
C ILE A 55 -7.81 19.93 -6.93
N THR A 56 -8.02 18.86 -7.66
CA THR A 56 -8.64 17.63 -7.17
C THR A 56 -7.55 16.61 -6.83
N VAL A 57 -7.54 16.13 -5.60
CA VAL A 57 -6.52 15.18 -5.11
C VAL A 57 -7.09 13.77 -4.97
N ASP A 58 -6.22 12.76 -5.10
CA ASP A 58 -6.62 11.38 -4.86
C ASP A 58 -6.99 11.20 -3.37
N PRO A 59 -8.20 10.70 -3.04
CA PRO A 59 -8.56 10.41 -1.65
C PRO A 59 -7.79 9.23 -1.04
N VAL A 60 -6.97 8.52 -1.81
CA VAL A 60 -6.16 7.40 -1.33
C VAL A 60 -4.93 7.90 -0.56
N CYS A 61 -4.77 7.39 0.67
CA CYS A 61 -3.62 7.67 1.52
C CYS A 61 -2.35 7.03 0.93
N THR A 62 -1.28 7.82 0.78
CA THR A 62 0.01 7.39 0.20
C THR A 62 1.02 6.94 1.25
N ALA A 63 0.97 7.44 2.50
CA ALA A 63 1.88 6.95 3.56
C ALA A 63 1.65 5.50 3.99
N ALA A 64 0.55 4.90 3.52
CA ALA A 64 0.21 3.54 3.88
C ALA A 64 0.21 2.65 2.64
N GLY A 65 1.37 2.08 2.33
CA GLY A 65 1.48 0.68 1.85
C GLY A 65 0.89 -0.31 2.87
N LYS A 66 -0.35 -0.04 3.30
CA LYS A 66 -1.26 -0.81 4.16
C LYS A 66 -2.60 -0.71 3.46
N SER A 67 -2.97 -1.75 2.73
CA SER A 67 -4.34 -1.96 2.33
C SER A 67 -5.22 -2.06 3.58
N GLY A 68 -6.01 -1.02 3.86
CA GLY A 68 -6.96 -1.07 4.97
C GLY A 68 -7.66 0.24 5.25
N LEU A 69 -8.79 0.48 4.56
CA LEU A 69 -9.90 1.31 5.03
C LEU A 69 -9.52 2.68 5.63
N CYS A 70 -8.68 3.45 4.94
CA CYS A 70 -8.54 4.88 5.24
C CYS A 70 -9.88 5.57 4.94
N ARG A 71 -10.62 5.98 5.97
CA ARG A 71 -11.86 6.76 5.80
C ARG A 71 -11.52 8.24 5.67
N GLY A 72 -11.33 8.68 4.43
CA GLY A 72 -11.20 10.10 4.05
C GLY A 72 -9.76 10.64 4.10
N ALA A 73 -9.27 11.10 2.96
CA ALA A 73 -8.08 11.97 2.90
C ALA A 73 -8.41 13.31 3.56
N THR A 74 -7.61 13.72 4.53
CA THR A 74 -7.86 14.97 5.28
C THR A 74 -6.60 15.76 5.60
N ALA A 75 -5.41 15.21 5.34
CA ALA A 75 -4.15 15.91 5.55
C ALA A 75 -3.13 15.60 4.44
N VAL A 76 -2.10 16.41 4.32
CA VAL A 76 -0.92 16.18 3.48
C VAL A 76 0.32 16.34 4.35
N VAL A 77 1.34 15.52 4.12
CA VAL A 77 2.64 15.68 4.80
C VAL A 77 3.62 16.35 3.86
N ASP A 78 4.38 17.25 4.44
CA ASP A 78 5.49 17.97 3.84
C ASP A 78 6.79 17.23 4.18
N THR A 79 7.43 16.63 3.18
CA THR A 79 8.79 16.07 3.32
C THR A 79 9.75 16.62 2.28
N ASP A 80 9.34 16.61 1.00
CA ASP A 80 10.03 17.17 -0.18
C ASP A 80 9.00 17.33 -1.33
N GLU A 81 8.05 16.39 -1.41
CA GLU A 81 6.83 16.41 -2.22
C GLU A 81 5.62 16.29 -1.30
N TYR A 82 4.48 16.90 -1.67
CA TYR A 82 3.25 16.76 -0.90
C TYR A 82 2.64 15.38 -1.12
N HIS A 83 2.24 14.71 -0.03
CA HIS A 83 1.65 13.37 -0.09
C HIS A 83 0.30 13.30 0.65
N PRO A 84 -0.79 12.81 0.03
CA PRO A 84 -2.09 12.72 0.69
C PRO A 84 -2.11 11.68 1.80
N LEU A 85 -2.56 12.09 2.98
CA LEU A 85 -2.77 11.28 4.17
C LEU A 85 -4.25 11.22 4.58
N CYS A 86 -4.65 10.06 5.10
CA CYS A 86 -5.87 9.98 5.89
C CYS A 86 -5.66 10.65 7.26
N GLY A 87 -6.75 11.05 7.92
CA GLY A 87 -6.69 11.75 9.21
C GLY A 87 -5.96 10.94 10.30
N ASP A 88 -6.15 9.62 10.30
CA ASP A 88 -5.47 8.72 11.24
C ASP A 88 -3.96 8.63 10.99
N CYS A 89 -3.51 8.68 9.74
CA CYS A 89 -2.09 8.72 9.39
C CYS A 89 -1.51 10.10 9.70
N GLY A 90 -2.24 11.17 9.38
CA GLY A 90 -1.81 12.56 9.63
C GLY A 90 -1.54 12.86 11.09
N ALA A 91 -2.24 12.21 12.04
CA ALA A 91 -2.04 12.43 13.47
C ALA A 91 -0.61 12.10 13.98
N TRP A 92 0.17 11.33 13.22
CA TRP A 92 1.52 10.90 13.59
C TRP A 92 2.62 11.62 12.81
N HIS A 93 2.26 12.56 11.94
CA HIS A 93 3.17 13.33 11.11
C HIS A 93 2.88 14.82 11.24
N ASP A 94 3.86 15.67 10.88
CA ASP A 94 3.63 17.10 10.77
C ASP A 94 2.85 17.38 9.47
N ALA A 95 1.54 17.18 9.53
CA ALA A 95 0.64 17.19 8.39
C ALA A 95 -0.25 18.44 8.40
N ILE A 96 -0.41 19.08 7.25
CA ILE A 96 -1.34 20.20 7.08
C ILE A 96 -2.65 19.71 6.45
N SER A 97 -3.79 20.31 6.81
CA SER A 97 -5.07 19.97 6.20
C SER A 97 -5.14 20.42 4.74
N LEU A 98 -5.99 19.80 3.90
CA LEU A 98 -6.26 20.29 2.53
C LEU A 98 -6.73 21.76 2.51
N ARG A 99 -7.44 22.18 3.57
CA ARG A 99 -7.87 23.58 3.73
C ARG A 99 -6.69 24.52 3.94
N GLU A 100 -5.68 24.07 4.67
CA GLU A 100 -4.47 24.86 4.92
C GLU A 100 -3.59 24.89 3.67
N LEU A 101 -3.46 23.77 2.96
CA LEU A 101 -2.82 23.73 1.65
C LEU A 101 -3.48 24.68 0.65
N ALA A 102 -4.82 24.70 0.59
CA ALA A 102 -5.56 25.62 -0.28
C ALA A 102 -5.27 27.11 0.02
N LYS A 103 -5.07 27.47 1.28
CA LYS A 103 -4.67 28.84 1.65
C LYS A 103 -3.25 29.15 1.18
N ARG A 104 -2.31 28.22 1.37
CA ARG A 104 -0.91 28.39 0.93
C ARG A 104 -0.81 28.55 -0.59
N LEU A 105 -1.62 27.79 -1.34
CA LEU A 105 -1.65 27.83 -2.80
C LEU A 105 -2.50 28.98 -3.38
N GLY A 106 -3.41 29.55 -2.60
CA GLY A 106 -4.38 30.53 -3.11
C GLY A 106 -5.44 29.93 -4.06
N VAL A 107 -5.55 28.60 -4.12
CA VAL A 107 -6.46 27.84 -5.00
C VAL A 107 -7.21 26.79 -4.18
N PRO A 108 -8.52 26.57 -4.40
CA PRO A 108 -9.25 25.47 -3.78
C PRO A 108 -8.60 24.10 -4.00
N VAL A 109 -8.47 23.32 -2.93
CA VAL A 109 -8.00 21.93 -2.97
C VAL A 109 -9.04 21.03 -2.32
N HIS A 110 -9.46 19.97 -3.01
CA HIS A 110 -10.47 19.05 -2.50
C HIS A 110 -10.25 17.60 -2.97
N PRO A 111 -10.69 16.60 -2.19
CA PRO A 111 -10.58 15.20 -2.60
C PRO A 111 -11.53 14.87 -3.75
N ALA A 112 -11.13 13.93 -4.62
CA ALA A 112 -12.01 13.39 -5.65
C ALA A 112 -13.24 12.69 -5.02
N ARG A 113 -14.40 12.83 -5.67
CA ARG A 113 -15.68 12.27 -5.17
C ARG A 113 -15.74 10.74 -5.19
N ARG A 114 -14.90 10.09 -5.99
CA ARG A 114 -14.75 8.64 -6.06
C ARG A 114 -13.27 8.31 -6.13
N ALA A 115 -12.82 7.39 -5.28
CA ALA A 115 -11.56 6.72 -5.52
C ALA A 115 -11.67 5.96 -6.84
N ALA A 116 -10.68 6.08 -7.72
CA ALA A 116 -10.64 5.25 -8.92
C ALA A 116 -10.46 3.77 -8.51
N PRO A 117 -10.97 2.83 -9.31
CA PRO A 117 -10.69 1.41 -9.09
C PRO A 117 -9.17 1.21 -9.08
N ALA A 118 -8.65 0.67 -7.98
CA ALA A 118 -7.23 0.44 -7.79
C ALA A 118 -6.64 -0.33 -8.98
N HIS A 119 -5.85 0.36 -9.81
CA HIS A 119 -5.12 -0.28 -10.89
C HIS A 119 -3.88 -0.98 -10.29
N PRO A 120 -3.50 -2.19 -10.74
CA PRO A 120 -2.34 -2.92 -10.22
C PRO A 120 -1.01 -2.16 -10.28
N GLN A 121 -0.94 -1.09 -11.09
CA GLN A 121 0.27 -0.32 -11.37
C GLN A 121 0.36 1.03 -10.61
N ASN A 122 -0.65 1.42 -9.81
CA ASN A 122 -0.70 2.74 -9.13
C ASN A 122 -0.56 2.66 -7.62
N GLY A 123 0.58 2.18 -7.12
CA GLY A 123 0.69 1.95 -5.67
C GLY A 123 -0.13 0.73 -5.23
N GLY A 124 -0.17 -0.30 -6.08
CA GLY A 124 -0.23 -1.64 -5.54
C GLY A 124 0.94 -1.76 -4.57
N ASP A 125 0.64 -1.89 -3.28
CA ASP A 125 1.64 -2.14 -2.24
C ASP A 125 2.73 -3.08 -2.84
N PRO A 126 4.03 -2.72 -2.87
CA PRO A 126 5.06 -3.61 -3.40
C PRO A 126 5.03 -4.96 -2.66
N THR A 127 4.45 -4.99 -1.46
CA THR A 127 4.16 -6.22 -0.72
C THR A 127 3.01 -7.02 -1.32
N ARG A 128 2.08 -6.44 -2.09
CA ARG A 128 0.91 -7.11 -2.70
C ARG A 128 1.29 -7.95 -3.90
N SER A 129 2.17 -7.46 -4.78
CA SER A 129 2.70 -8.28 -5.88
C SER A 129 3.51 -9.46 -5.32
N LEU A 130 4.36 -9.18 -4.33
CA LEU A 130 5.12 -10.19 -3.59
C LEU A 130 4.21 -11.14 -2.81
N SER A 131 3.19 -10.63 -2.12
CA SER A 131 2.21 -11.42 -1.35
C SER A 131 1.37 -12.30 -2.26
N HIS A 132 0.89 -11.78 -3.39
CA HIS A 132 0.16 -12.56 -4.38
C HIS A 132 1.03 -13.65 -4.98
N ARG A 133 2.30 -13.34 -5.29
CA ARG A 133 3.26 -14.32 -5.78
C ARG A 133 3.48 -15.44 -4.74
N ILE A 134 3.81 -15.07 -3.50
CA ILE A 134 4.00 -16.01 -2.39
C ILE A 134 2.73 -16.88 -2.21
N ALA A 135 1.55 -16.26 -2.13
CA ALA A 135 0.29 -16.97 -1.93
C ALA A 135 0.00 -17.99 -3.05
N ARG A 136 0.23 -17.60 -4.31
CA ARG A 136 0.00 -18.45 -5.49
C ARG A 136 1.00 -19.59 -5.58
N GLU A 137 2.26 -19.34 -5.25
CA GLU A 137 3.36 -20.28 -5.46
C GLU A 137 3.59 -21.23 -4.28
N LEU A 138 3.08 -20.90 -3.09
CA LEU A 138 3.34 -21.64 -1.84
C LEU A 138 3.05 -23.14 -1.97
N ALA A 139 1.85 -23.51 -2.44
CA ALA A 139 1.44 -24.92 -2.49
C ALA A 139 2.35 -25.77 -3.37
N THR A 140 2.88 -25.17 -4.44
CA THR A 140 3.72 -25.87 -5.42
C THR A 140 5.19 -25.86 -5.04
N ASN A 141 5.67 -24.81 -4.36
CA ASN A 141 7.11 -24.56 -4.19
C ASN A 141 7.62 -24.62 -2.75
N VAL A 142 6.75 -24.76 -1.73
CA VAL A 142 7.20 -24.77 -0.33
C VAL A 142 8.20 -25.90 -0.01
N ALA A 143 8.13 -27.02 -0.73
CA ALA A 143 9.09 -28.12 -0.60
C ALA A 143 10.49 -27.76 -1.14
N ASP A 144 10.61 -26.80 -2.06
CA ASP A 144 11.88 -26.33 -2.61
C ASP A 144 12.59 -25.38 -1.64
N ALA A 145 13.77 -25.79 -1.17
CA ALA A 145 14.60 -25.00 -0.27
C ALA A 145 15.14 -23.71 -0.91
N ALA A 146 15.34 -23.66 -2.23
CA ALA A 146 15.78 -22.44 -2.92
C ALA A 146 14.67 -21.38 -2.91
N TRP A 147 13.44 -21.80 -3.20
CA TRP A 147 12.26 -20.94 -3.11
C TRP A 147 12.06 -20.41 -1.69
N ARG A 148 12.11 -21.27 -0.65
CA ARG A 148 11.95 -20.83 0.74
C ARG A 148 13.00 -19.79 1.16
N ARG A 149 14.28 -20.01 0.83
CA ARG A 149 15.36 -19.03 1.10
C ARG A 149 15.15 -17.71 0.36
N HIS A 150 14.65 -17.75 -0.88
CA HIS A 150 14.34 -16.54 -1.64
C HIS A 150 13.22 -15.75 -0.96
N VAL A 151 12.12 -16.42 -0.62
CA VAL A 151 10.99 -15.81 0.10
C VAL A 151 11.41 -15.25 1.46
N CYS A 152 12.21 -15.96 2.25
CA CYS A 152 12.67 -15.45 3.55
C CYS A 152 13.55 -14.20 3.42
N ARG A 153 14.38 -14.10 2.37
CA ARG A 153 15.14 -12.87 2.07
C ARG A 153 14.21 -11.73 1.69
N GLU A 154 13.23 -11.98 0.84
CA GLU A 154 12.25 -10.96 0.45
C GLU A 154 11.39 -10.50 1.63
N LEU A 155 11.02 -11.41 2.54
CA LEU A 155 10.33 -11.08 3.79
C LEU A 155 11.22 -10.36 4.80
N THR A 156 12.55 -10.50 4.71
CA THR A 156 13.47 -9.68 5.51
C THR A 156 13.45 -8.23 5.04
N MET A 157 13.46 -8.03 3.72
CA MET A 157 13.43 -6.69 3.10
C MET A 157 12.05 -6.05 3.17
N ILE A 158 11.00 -6.86 3.05
CA ILE A 158 9.60 -6.44 2.96
C ILE A 158 8.75 -7.31 3.91
N PRO A 159 8.83 -7.11 5.24
CA PRO A 159 8.14 -7.96 6.21
C PRO A 159 6.63 -8.02 6.05
N ARG A 160 6.02 -6.94 5.51
CA ARG A 160 4.57 -6.85 5.29
C ARG A 160 4.06 -7.83 4.23
N ALA A 161 4.92 -8.40 3.38
CA ALA A 161 4.53 -9.42 2.42
C ALA A 161 4.21 -10.79 3.06
N VAL A 162 4.37 -10.92 4.38
CA VAL A 162 3.93 -12.08 5.17
C VAL A 162 2.43 -12.37 4.99
N ASN A 163 1.63 -11.36 4.63
CA ASN A 163 0.21 -11.55 4.29
C ASN A 163 0.02 -12.58 3.15
N GLY A 164 0.95 -12.65 2.20
CA GLY A 164 0.97 -13.69 1.17
C GLY A 164 1.08 -15.11 1.74
N LEU A 165 1.86 -15.28 2.81
CA LEU A 165 1.93 -16.56 3.53
C LEU A 165 0.60 -16.90 4.19
N PHE A 166 -0.08 -15.92 4.81
CA PHE A 166 -1.38 -16.17 5.46
C PHE A 166 -2.44 -16.61 4.46
N ILE A 167 -2.48 -15.93 3.31
CA ILE A 167 -3.40 -16.26 2.22
C ILE A 167 -3.07 -17.63 1.62
N GLY A 168 -1.80 -17.87 1.28
CA GLY A 168 -1.34 -19.12 0.68
C GLY A 168 -1.60 -20.34 1.58
N VAL A 169 -1.22 -20.24 2.86
CA VAL A 169 -1.47 -21.30 3.86
C VAL A 169 -2.97 -21.44 4.15
N GLY A 170 -3.73 -20.35 4.17
CA GLY A 170 -5.18 -20.35 4.33
C GLY A 170 -5.91 -21.06 3.19
N ALA A 171 -5.41 -20.93 1.96
CA ALA A 171 -5.97 -21.55 0.76
C ALA A 171 -5.69 -23.07 0.65
N LEU A 172 -4.74 -23.61 1.41
CA LEU A 172 -4.48 -25.05 1.42
C LEU A 172 -5.69 -25.81 2.00
N SER A 173 -6.06 -26.90 1.32
CA SER A 173 -6.97 -27.90 1.88
C SER A 173 -6.33 -28.62 3.07
N ASN A 174 -7.13 -29.19 3.96
CA ASN A 174 -6.62 -29.95 5.12
C ASN A 174 -5.66 -31.09 4.72
N ARG A 175 -5.93 -31.74 3.58
CA ARG A 175 -5.04 -32.77 3.04
C ARG A 175 -3.69 -32.19 2.62
N GLN A 176 -3.67 -31.10 1.87
CA GLN A 176 -2.44 -30.43 1.46
C GLN A 176 -1.63 -29.92 2.66
N VAL A 177 -2.30 -29.44 3.71
CA VAL A 177 -1.61 -29.04 4.95
C VAL A 177 -0.87 -30.22 5.56
N LEU A 178 -1.48 -31.41 5.63
CA LEU A 178 -0.84 -32.61 6.16
C LEU A 178 0.30 -33.10 5.25
N ASP A 179 0.07 -33.13 3.94
CA ASP A 179 1.06 -33.60 2.95
C ASP A 179 2.30 -32.68 2.91
N LEU A 180 2.12 -31.36 3.05
CA LEU A 180 3.18 -30.35 3.04
C LEU A 180 3.72 -30.01 4.44
N PHE A 181 3.21 -30.63 5.50
CA PHE A 181 3.48 -30.22 6.88
C PHE A 181 4.98 -30.13 7.22
N PRO A 182 5.85 -31.10 6.85
CA PRO A 182 7.28 -30.98 7.10
C PRO A 182 7.93 -29.76 6.43
N ALA A 183 7.51 -29.44 5.20
CA ALA A 183 8.02 -28.29 4.45
C ALA A 183 7.49 -26.96 5.03
N LEU A 184 6.25 -26.94 5.51
CA LEU A 184 5.65 -25.79 6.19
C LEU A 184 6.36 -25.49 7.52
N GLN A 185 6.72 -26.52 8.29
CA GLN A 185 7.53 -26.37 9.51
C GLN A 185 8.94 -25.86 9.22
N GLN A 186 9.59 -26.38 8.17
CA GLN A 186 10.90 -25.88 7.74
C GLN A 186 10.82 -24.39 7.36
N LEU A 187 9.82 -24.00 6.55
CA LEU A 187 9.58 -22.60 6.23
C LEU A 187 9.42 -21.76 7.49
N ALA A 188 8.63 -22.23 8.45
CA ALA A 188 8.39 -21.53 9.72
C ALA A 188 9.69 -21.28 10.50
N GLY A 189 10.59 -22.27 10.56
CA GLY A 189 11.90 -22.14 11.20
C GLY A 189 12.89 -21.25 10.46
N GLU A 190 12.73 -21.11 9.14
CA GLU A 190 13.56 -20.24 8.29
C GLU A 190 13.07 -18.77 8.26
N LEU A 191 11.88 -18.48 8.81
CA LEU A 191 11.32 -17.12 8.78
C LEU A 191 12.18 -16.10 9.55
N PRO A 192 12.21 -14.83 9.11
CA PRO A 192 12.87 -13.75 9.83
C PRO A 192 12.39 -13.66 11.28
N ALA A 193 13.32 -13.41 12.22
CA ALA A 193 13.06 -13.51 13.67
C ALA A 193 11.84 -12.70 14.16
N GLY A 194 11.64 -11.48 13.62
CA GLY A 194 10.46 -10.66 13.96
C GLY A 194 9.14 -11.31 13.52
N ILE A 195 9.08 -11.78 12.27
CA ILE A 195 7.90 -12.45 11.71
C ILE A 195 7.62 -13.76 12.45
N HIS A 196 8.67 -14.52 12.72
CA HIS A 196 8.57 -15.76 13.50
C HIS A 196 7.99 -15.48 14.89
N ALA A 197 8.49 -14.48 15.61
CA ALA A 197 8.02 -14.14 16.95
C ALA A 197 6.55 -13.70 16.94
N ASP A 198 6.14 -12.90 15.96
CA ASP A 198 4.77 -12.43 15.82
C ASP A 198 3.79 -13.58 15.52
N LEU A 199 4.17 -14.50 14.62
CA LEU A 199 3.34 -15.67 14.32
C LEU A 199 3.21 -16.62 15.50
N ARG A 200 4.31 -16.87 16.24
CA ARG A 200 4.28 -17.68 17.46
C ARG A 200 3.35 -17.04 18.51
N ARG A 201 3.37 -15.71 18.66
CA ARG A 201 2.46 -14.99 19.57
C ARG A 201 1.00 -15.12 19.09
N ALA A 202 0.76 -15.00 17.79
CA ALA A 202 -0.58 -15.13 17.21
C ALA A 202 -1.16 -16.55 17.35
N ALA A 203 -0.31 -17.58 17.34
CA ALA A 203 -0.72 -18.97 17.57
C ALA A 203 -1.35 -19.18 18.95
N GLY A 204 -0.93 -18.41 19.97
CA GLY A 204 -1.52 -18.45 21.32
C GLY A 204 -2.97 -17.92 21.40
N LYS A 205 -3.45 -17.19 20.39
CA LYS A 205 -4.83 -16.70 20.28
C LYS A 205 -5.33 -16.88 18.82
N PRO A 206 -5.66 -18.11 18.40
CA PRO A 206 -5.82 -18.48 16.99
C PRO A 206 -7.12 -18.01 16.31
N ARG A 207 -7.78 -16.99 16.86
CA ARG A 207 -9.01 -16.42 16.29
C ARG A 207 -8.76 -15.46 15.12
N SER A 208 -7.50 -15.18 14.82
CA SER A 208 -7.08 -14.33 13.70
C SER A 208 -6.54 -15.17 12.53
N PRO A 209 -6.58 -14.66 11.29
CA PRO A 209 -5.95 -15.31 10.14
C PRO A 209 -4.46 -15.63 10.36
N ALA A 210 -3.72 -14.74 11.04
CA ALA A 210 -2.32 -14.97 11.39
C ALA A 210 -2.15 -16.13 12.38
N GLY A 211 -3.04 -16.24 13.37
CA GLY A 211 -3.01 -17.34 14.32
C GLY A 211 -3.32 -18.70 13.68
N LEU A 212 -4.30 -18.74 12.77
CA LEU A 212 -4.61 -19.97 12.01
C LEU A 212 -3.46 -20.37 11.08
N ALA A 213 -2.86 -19.41 10.38
CA ALA A 213 -1.68 -19.65 9.55
C ALA A 213 -0.49 -20.15 10.38
N ALA A 214 -0.25 -19.56 11.55
CA ALA A 214 0.80 -20.00 12.46
C ALA A 214 0.60 -21.45 12.94
N LEU A 215 -0.64 -21.86 13.22
CA LEU A 215 -0.94 -23.26 13.55
C LEU A 215 -0.65 -24.20 12.39
N ARG A 216 -1.05 -23.84 11.17
CA ARG A 216 -0.78 -24.63 9.96
C ARG A 216 0.70 -24.69 9.59
N LEU A 217 1.48 -23.68 9.98
CA LEU A 217 2.95 -23.66 9.90
C LEU A 217 3.63 -24.45 11.03
N GLY A 218 2.87 -24.97 12.01
CA GLY A 218 3.41 -25.73 13.14
C GLY A 218 3.94 -24.88 14.31
N LEU A 219 3.67 -23.57 14.34
CA LEU A 219 4.22 -22.64 15.34
C LEU A 219 3.48 -22.59 16.68
N GLY A 220 2.37 -23.31 16.83
CA GLY A 220 1.60 -23.42 18.08
C GLY A 220 1.68 -24.77 18.77
N ALA A 221 2.37 -25.75 18.18
CA ALA A 221 2.63 -27.02 18.84
C ALA A 221 3.81 -26.82 19.79
N SER A 222 3.50 -26.52 21.05
CA SER A 222 4.45 -26.80 22.12
C SER A 222 4.48 -28.32 22.26
N CYS A 223 5.47 -28.98 21.66
CA CYS A 223 5.85 -30.31 22.12
C CYS A 223 6.36 -30.13 23.55
N HIS A 224 5.54 -30.56 24.52
CA HIS A 224 6.06 -31.06 25.79
C HIS A 224 6.67 -32.45 25.55
#